data_AF-A0A3A9KGB1-F1
#
_entry.id   AF-A0A3A9KGB1-F1
#
_cell.length_a   1.000
_cell.length_b   1.000
_cell.length_c   1.000
_cell.angle_alpha   90.00
_cell.angle_beta   90.00
_cell.angle_gamma   90.00
#
_symmetry.space_group_name_H-M   'P 1'
#
loop_
_entity.id
_entity.type
_entity.pdbx_description
1 polymer ?
#
loop_
_entity_poly.entity_id
_entity_poly.type
_entity_poly.pdbx_seq_one_letter_code
_entity_poly.pdbx_strand_id
1 'polypeptide(L)' 'MSDTKLQMLKDKIDDYRRFAFITIALTAFLVLGTVLPNETVHTSHQSGLLITIGVMLVMAIFFHRTSIRAQRLLAEEE' A
#
# COMPACT_ATOMS: atom_id res chain seq x y z
N MET A 1 6.64 -27.06 10.71
CA MET A 1 6.62 -26.51 9.34
C MET A 1 7.94 -26.91 8.67
N SER A 2 8.02 -27.22 7.37
CA SER A 2 9.35 -27.43 6.75
C SER A 2 10.05 -26.08 6.58
N ASP A 3 11.36 -26.01 6.80
CA ASP A 3 12.13 -24.75 6.80
C ASP A 3 11.92 -23.92 5.52
N THR A 4 11.76 -24.60 4.37
CA THR A 4 11.45 -23.98 3.09
C THR A 4 10.14 -23.20 3.10
N LYS A 5 9.09 -23.73 3.74
CA LYS A 5 7.78 -23.06 3.81
C LYS A 5 7.83 -21.84 4.72
N LEU A 6 8.60 -21.91 5.81
CA LEU A 6 8.80 -20.78 6.71
C LEU A 6 9.50 -19.62 6.01
N GLN A 7 10.58 -19.93 5.26
CA GLN A 7 11.29 -18.93 4.48
C GLN A 7 10.39 -18.26 3.43
N MET A 8 9.61 -19.05 2.67
CA MET A 8 8.65 -18.50 1.70
C MET A 8 7.62 -17.55 2.34
N LEU A 9 7.20 -17.83 3.57
CA LEU A 9 6.23 -16.99 4.27
C LEU A 9 6.86 -15.67 4.75
N LYS A 10 8.12 -15.72 5.21
CA LYS A 10 8.92 -14.52 5.55
C LYS A 10 9.13 -13.63 4.33
N ASP A 11 9.55 -14.20 3.21
CA ASP A 11 9.78 -13.46 1.96
C ASP A 11 8.48 -12.77 1.50
N LYS A 12 7.35 -13.49 1.57
CA LYS A 12 6.03 -12.94 1.20
C LYS A 12 5.60 -11.78 2.10
N ILE A 13 5.89 -11.82 3.39
CA ILE A 13 5.60 -10.71 4.32
C ILE A 13 6.40 -9.46 3.94
N ASP A 14 7.66 -9.65 3.57
CA ASP A 14 8.55 -8.57 3.14
C ASP A 14 8.06 -7.93 1.83
N ASP A 15 7.56 -8.75 0.89
CA ASP A 15 6.92 -8.25 -0.33
C ASP A 15 5.68 -7.39 -0.03
N TYR A 16 4.79 -7.83 0.87
CA TYR A 16 3.63 -7.02 1.27
C TYR A 16 4.05 -5.69 1.91
N ARG A 17 5.14 -5.70 2.69
CA ARG A 17 5.67 -4.49 3.32
C ARG A 17 6.22 -3.51 2.28
N ARG A 18 6.98 -4.01 1.30
CA ARG A 18 7.49 -3.22 0.17
C ARG A 18 6.36 -2.65 -0.67
N PHE A 19 5.36 -3.47 -1.01
CA PHE A 19 4.21 -3.03 -1.81
C PHE A 19 3.40 -1.93 -1.11
N ALA A 20 3.19 -2.06 0.21
CA ALA A 20 2.53 -1.03 1.00
C ALA A 20 3.31 0.30 0.96
N PHE A 21 4.64 0.25 1.13
CA PHE A 21 5.48 1.45 1.08
C PHE A 21 5.43 2.14 -0.30
N ILE A 22 5.56 1.36 -1.37
CA ILE A 22 5.48 1.87 -2.75
C ILE A 22 4.12 2.51 -3.01
N THR A 23 3.04 1.86 -2.56
CA THR A 23 1.68 2.37 -2.75
C THR A 23 1.45 3.67 -1.97
N ILE A 24 1.98 3.78 -0.74
CA ILE A 24 1.94 5.04 0.03
C ILE A 24 2.72 6.14 -0.69
N ALA A 25 3.93 5.86 -1.19
CA ALA A 25 4.71 6.84 -1.93
C ALA A 25 4.00 7.31 -3.21
N LEU A 26 3.40 6.38 -3.96
CA LEU A 26 2.62 6.69 -5.16
C LEU A 26 1.39 7.54 -4.84
N THR A 27 0.62 7.18 -3.80
CA THR A 27 -0.54 7.98 -3.39
C THR A 27 -0.13 9.39 -2.96
N ALA A 28 0.96 9.55 -2.20
CA ALA A 28 1.49 10.86 -1.84
C ALA A 28 1.85 11.70 -3.08
N PHE A 29 2.51 11.09 -4.07
CA PHE A 29 2.85 11.78 -5.31
C PHE A 29 1.61 12.18 -6.13
N LEU A 30 0.61 11.30 -6.22
CA LEU A 30 -0.65 11.59 -6.91
C LEU A 30 -1.44 12.71 -6.23
N VAL A 31 -1.43 12.79 -4.89
CA VAL A 31 -2.02 13.91 -4.15
C VAL A 31 -1.31 15.23 -4.48
N LEU A 32 0.03 15.24 -4.60
CA LEU A 32 0.74 16.47 -4.98
C LEU A 32 0.28 16.98 -6.36
N GLY A 33 0.02 16.06 -7.29
CA GLY A 33 -0.54 16.38 -8.60
C GLY A 33 -1.95 16.98 -8.58
N THR A 34 -2.73 16.79 -7.50
CA THR A 34 -4.06 17.41 -7.35
C THR A 34 -4.04 18.76 -6.65
N VAL A 35 -3.02 19.02 -5.83
CA VAL A 35 -2.85 20.27 -5.08
C VAL A 35 -2.17 21.33 -5.93
N LEU A 36 -1.33 20.94 -6.89
CA LEU A 36 -0.69 21.86 -7.82
C LEU A 36 -1.74 22.51 -8.74
N PRO A 37 -1.82 23.86 -8.79
CA PRO A 37 -2.74 24.54 -9.69
C PRO A 37 -2.32 24.25 -11.14
N ASN A 38 -3.19 23.57 -11.87
CA ASN A 38 -3.00 23.26 -13.27
C ASN A 38 -4.22 23.74 -14.05
N GLU A 39 -4.05 24.78 -14.85
CA GLU A 39 -5.13 25.44 -15.61
C GLU A 39 -5.75 24.54 -16.70
N THR A 40 -5.13 23.38 -16.98
CA THR A 40 -5.57 22.42 -18.00
C THR A 40 -6.45 21.29 -17.47
N VAL A 41 -6.64 21.17 -16.15
CA VAL A 41 -7.42 20.08 -15.56
C VAL A 41 -8.89 20.47 -15.51
N HIS A 42 -9.71 19.84 -16.35
CA HIS A 42 -11.16 19.93 -16.26
C HIS A 42 -11.63 19.44 -14.88
N THR A 43 -12.29 20.32 -14.12
CA THR A 43 -12.76 20.10 -12.74
C THR A 43 -13.67 18.87 -12.59
N SER A 44 -14.32 18.42 -13.67
CA SER A 44 -15.15 17.21 -13.70
C SER A 44 -14.38 15.91 -13.38
N HIS A 45 -13.08 15.84 -13.71
CA HIS A 45 -12.26 14.64 -13.49
C HIS A 45 -11.54 14.63 -12.14
N GLN A 46 -11.45 15.78 -11.47
CA GLN A 46 -10.70 15.95 -10.21
C GLN A 46 -11.31 15.12 -9.07
N SER A 47 -12.64 15.07 -8.98
CA SER A 47 -13.35 14.29 -7.95
C SER A 47 -13.11 12.77 -8.10
N GLY A 48 -13.14 12.25 -9.33
CA GLY A 48 -12.90 10.82 -9.60
C GLY A 48 -11.46 10.41 -9.27
N LEU A 49 -10.50 11.28 -9.56
CA LEU A 49 -9.10 11.05 -9.25
C LEU A 49 -8.85 11.03 -7.72
N LEU A 50 -9.43 11.97 -6.98
CA LEU A 50 -9.33 12.00 -5.51
C LEU A 50 -9.94 10.74 -4.86
N ILE A 51 -11.09 10.27 -5.35
CA ILE A 51 -11.70 9.01 -4.86
C ILE A 51 -10.76 7.83 -5.11
N THR A 52 -10.16 7.76 -6.31
CA THR A 52 -9.22 6.69 -6.67
C THR A 52 -7.99 6.68 -5.77
N ILE A 53 -7.40 7.86 -5.51
CA ILE A 53 -6.28 8.02 -4.59
C ILE A 53 -6.69 7.58 -3.18
N GLY A 54 -7.88 7.96 -2.71
CA GLY A 54 -8.41 7.54 -1.41
C GLY A 54 -8.54 6.03 -1.28
N VAL A 55 -9.11 5.36 -2.29
CA VAL A 55 -9.22 3.88 -2.33
C VAL A 55 -7.83 3.23 -2.29
N MET A 56 -6.89 3.76 -3.08
CA MET A 56 -5.52 3.25 -3.14
C MET A 56 -4.80 3.40 -1.79
N LEU A 57 -5.04 4.49 -1.06
CA LEU A 57 -4.51 4.70 0.28
C LEU A 57 -5.08 3.69 1.29
N VAL A 58 -6.39 3.44 1.26
CA VAL A 58 -7.06 2.44 2.11
C VAL A 58 -6.47 1.04 1.85
N MET A 59 -6.25 0.68 0.59
CA MET A 59 -5.62 -0.60 0.23
C MET A 59 -4.18 -0.70 0.73
N ALA A 60 -3.40 0.39 0.66
CA ALA A 60 -2.04 0.42 1.20
C ALA A 60 -2.02 0.15 2.71
N ILE A 61 -2.93 0.78 3.46
CA ILE A 61 -3.08 0.56 4.91
C ILE A 61 -3.49 -0.88 5.19
N PHE A 62 -4.41 -1.44 4.41
CA PHE A 62 -4.86 -2.82 4.54
C PHE A 62 -3.70 -3.82 4.33
N PHE A 63 -2.92 -3.66 3.27
CA PHE A 63 -1.74 -4.51 3.02
C PHE A 63 -0.69 -4.37 4.12
N HIS A 64 -0.44 -3.15 4.59
CA HIS A 64 0.51 -2.91 5.68
C HIS A 64 0.09 -3.62 6.98
N ARG A 65 -1.19 -3.50 7.37
CA ARG A 65 -1.73 -4.17 8.56
C ARG A 65 -1.69 -5.69 8.42
N THR A 66 -1.98 -6.21 7.24
CA THR A 66 -1.94 -7.65 6.97
C THR A 66 -0.52 -8.19 7.10
N SER A 67 0.49 -7.47 6.56
CA SER A 67 1.91 -7.80 6.72
C SER A 67 2.33 -7.84 8.19
N ILE A 68 1.99 -6.80 8.97
CA ILE A 68 2.31 -6.77 10.42
C ILE A 68 1.66 -7.93 11.16
N ARG A 69 0.39 -8.25 10.87
CA ARG A 69 -0.32 -9.34 11.53
C ARG A 69 0.31 -10.70 11.20
N ALA A 70 0.67 -10.93 9.94
CA ALA A 70 1.35 -12.16 9.52
C ALA A 70 2.73 -12.29 10.16
N GLN A 71 3.48 -11.18 10.29
CA GLN A 71 4.78 -11.17 10.96
C GLN A 71 4.67 -11.52 12.45
N ARG A 72 3.63 -11.02 13.14
CA ARG A 72 3.37 -11.34 14.55
C ARG A 72 3.03 -12.80 14.75
N LEU A 73 2.15 -13.35 13.92
CA LEU A 73 1.77 -14.77 13.98
C LEU A 73 2.98 -15.68 13.75
N LEU A 74 3.86 -15.34 12.80
CA LEU A 74 5.09 -16.08 12.59
C LEU A 74 6.04 -16.04 13.80
N ALA A 75 6.15 -14.89 14.46
CA ALA A 75 7.00 -14.74 15.64
C ALA A 75 6.45 -15.46 16.88
N GLU A 76 5.13 -15.71 16.95
CA GLU A 76 4.49 -16.51 17.99
C GLU A 76 4.60 -18.02 17.75
N GLU A 77 4.86 -18.45 16.51
CA GLU A 77 5.05 -19.85 16.10
C GLU A 77 6.52 -20.31 16.12
N GLU A 78 7.49 -19.39 16.27
CA GLU A 78 8.92 -19.66 16.52
C GLU A 78 9.22 -19.91 18.01
#